data_AF-A0A7V9BSJ2-F1
#
_entry.id   AF-A0A7V9BSJ2-F1
#
_cell.length_a   1.000
_cell.length_b   1.000
_cell.length_c   1.000
_cell.angle_alpha   90.00
_cell.angle_beta   90.00
_cell.angle_gamma   90.00
#
_symmetry.space_group_name_H-M   'P 1'
#
loop_
_entity.id
_entity.type
_entity.pdbx_description
1 polymer ?
#
loop_
_entity_poly.entity_id
_entity_poly.type
_entity_poly.pdbx_seq_one_letter_code
_entity_poly.pdbx_strand_id
1 'polypeptide(L)'
;RSELVLDGAYDAVGLPPGEVLVWAIADGYATTYHPDSDAPDVRVAVAEGDTAGIDVSMPVESLLVGRLPGAGPFESASVVVYNSDRSIGVGAIVEEDGTFVIDGLHGGSYTIGVYATGAGLVSGTVAGAGGDLAFEVPPEDTLDAGEISVGTAGVLRGTVVDRYTSAPVYGAFVHAESRSTGAVFTASVEADGAYALPGLPPGEYAPWVDYTPACDVDPDWLNRWYPDNLTDAFAAALSVAAGGEAVWDARVAPDLDGDGMDDVWEAENGLDPELDDASDDPDGDGFTNLEEYLLGTDPLSTDPRDAGCGCGTSGAPRLLPACFLLLVLAAARRRLRCSFIGM
;
A
#
# COMPACT_ATOMS: atom_id res chain seq x y z
N ARG A 1 4.19 -32.21 19.21
CA ARG A 1 5.01 -31.43 20.16
C ARG A 1 5.52 -32.40 21.20
N SER A 2 6.83 -32.63 21.22
CA SER A 2 7.51 -33.44 22.23
C SER A 2 8.18 -32.51 23.24
N GLU A 3 8.30 -32.95 24.49
CA GLU A 3 9.09 -32.26 25.52
C GLU A 3 10.44 -32.97 25.64
N LEU A 4 11.51 -32.19 25.78
CA LEU A 4 12.87 -32.72 26.01
C LEU A 4 12.95 -33.33 27.41
N VAL A 5 13.57 -34.50 27.50
CA VAL A 5 13.99 -35.11 28.75
C VAL A 5 15.34 -34.50 29.17
N LEU A 6 15.65 -34.48 30.46
CA LEU A 6 16.85 -33.88 31.07
C LEU A 6 18.21 -34.35 30.49
N ASP A 7 18.22 -35.42 29.69
CA ASP A 7 19.38 -35.97 28.99
C ASP A 7 19.50 -35.53 27.51
N GLY A 8 18.62 -34.64 27.05
CA GLY A 8 18.59 -34.14 25.66
C GLY A 8 17.85 -35.07 24.69
N ALA A 9 17.31 -36.18 25.17
CA ALA A 9 16.45 -37.05 24.35
C ALA A 9 15.03 -36.47 24.25
N TYR A 10 14.36 -36.75 23.14
CA TYR A 10 12.95 -36.41 22.95
C TYR A 10 12.21 -37.56 22.26
N ASP A 11 10.94 -37.74 22.63
CA ASP A 11 10.04 -38.72 22.01
C ASP A 11 8.85 -38.02 21.35
N ALA A 12 8.74 -38.15 20.03
CA ALA A 12 7.60 -37.65 19.26
C ALA A 12 6.64 -38.80 18.91
N VAL A 13 5.58 -38.95 19.71
CA VAL A 13 4.62 -40.06 19.57
C VAL A 13 3.45 -39.67 18.66
N GLY A 14 3.01 -40.62 17.82
CA GLY A 14 1.78 -40.48 17.02
C GLY A 14 1.95 -39.75 15.69
N LEU A 15 3.17 -39.69 15.15
CA LEU A 15 3.42 -39.15 13.82
C LEU A 15 2.95 -40.11 12.73
N PRO A 16 2.21 -39.65 11.70
CA PRO A 16 1.89 -40.48 10.55
C PRO A 16 3.15 -40.77 9.72
N PRO A 17 3.25 -41.92 9.03
CA PRO A 17 4.35 -42.18 8.11
C PRO A 17 4.40 -41.15 6.99
N GLY A 18 5.60 -40.67 6.66
CA GLY A 18 5.81 -39.66 5.63
C GLY A 18 7.04 -38.79 5.89
N GLU A 19 7.20 -37.76 5.06
CA GLU A 19 8.27 -36.77 5.20
C GLU A 19 7.86 -35.69 6.21
N VAL A 20 8.65 -35.53 7.26
CA VAL A 20 8.42 -34.51 8.30
C VAL A 20 9.59 -33.52 8.36
N LEU A 21 9.30 -32.29 8.78
CA LEU A 21 10.30 -31.33 9.19
C LEU A 21 10.53 -31.45 10.69
N VAL A 22 11.79 -31.39 11.11
CA VAL A 22 12.18 -31.44 12.52
C VAL A 22 12.98 -30.19 12.84
N TRP A 23 12.59 -29.53 13.92
CA TRP A 23 13.20 -28.30 14.41
C TRP A 23 13.14 -28.26 15.93
N ALA A 24 14.03 -27.49 16.54
CA ALA A 24 14.12 -27.31 17.97
C ALA A 24 14.29 -25.83 18.31
N ILE A 25 13.66 -25.43 19.42
CA ILE A 25 13.70 -24.08 19.97
C ILE A 25 13.83 -24.23 21.49
N ALA A 26 14.79 -23.54 22.08
CA ALA A 26 15.02 -23.49 23.52
C ALA A 26 15.65 -22.16 23.91
N ASP A 27 15.35 -21.66 25.10
CA ASP A 27 15.91 -20.41 25.60
C ASP A 27 17.45 -20.48 25.65
N GLY A 28 18.14 -19.47 25.11
CA GLY A 28 19.60 -19.42 25.04
C GLY A 28 20.23 -20.16 23.86
N TYR A 29 19.41 -20.75 22.98
CA TYR A 29 19.85 -21.51 21.81
C TYR A 29 19.22 -20.96 20.54
N ALA A 30 19.93 -21.12 19.42
CA ALA A 30 19.37 -20.76 18.12
C ALA A 30 18.13 -21.60 17.80
N THR A 31 17.18 -21.01 17.07
CA THR A 31 16.15 -21.80 16.39
C THR A 31 16.84 -22.60 15.29
N THR A 32 16.82 -23.92 15.41
CA THR A 32 17.59 -24.80 14.51
C THR A 32 16.73 -25.90 13.91
N TYR A 33 16.92 -26.11 12.61
CA TYR A 33 16.34 -27.20 11.85
C TYR A 33 17.32 -28.36 11.76
N HIS A 34 16.80 -29.59 11.72
CA HIS A 34 17.62 -30.78 11.60
C HIS A 34 18.52 -30.74 10.34
N PRO A 35 19.80 -31.15 10.45
CA PRO A 35 20.52 -31.47 11.68
C PRO A 35 21.10 -30.25 12.41
N ASP A 36 21.45 -29.19 11.67
CA ASP A 36 22.05 -27.95 12.15
C ASP A 36 21.92 -26.87 11.05
N SER A 37 20.70 -26.39 10.81
CA SER A 37 20.40 -25.40 9.76
C SER A 37 19.55 -24.24 10.29
N ASP A 38 19.75 -23.06 9.70
CA ASP A 38 18.93 -21.86 9.88
C ASP A 38 17.64 -21.89 9.05
N ALA A 39 17.46 -22.92 8.21
CA ALA A 39 16.33 -23.07 7.30
C ALA A 39 15.78 -24.52 7.28
N PRO A 40 14.49 -24.72 6.93
CA PRO A 40 13.86 -26.04 6.82
C PRO A 40 14.28 -26.80 5.54
N ASP A 41 15.58 -27.07 5.37
CA ASP A 41 16.15 -27.64 4.15
C ASP A 41 16.00 -29.16 4.05
N VAL A 42 16.06 -29.85 5.19
CA VAL A 42 16.10 -31.30 5.27
C VAL A 42 14.79 -31.84 5.80
N ARG A 43 14.17 -32.74 5.03
CA ARG A 43 13.03 -33.53 5.47
C ARG A 43 13.51 -34.91 5.92
N VAL A 44 12.85 -35.43 6.94
CA VAL A 44 13.14 -36.74 7.51
C VAL A 44 11.98 -37.68 7.21
N ALA A 45 12.30 -38.83 6.62
CA ALA A 45 11.33 -39.89 6.39
C ALA A 45 11.01 -40.62 7.70
N VAL A 46 9.75 -40.56 8.12
CA VAL A 46 9.20 -41.34 9.23
C VAL A 46 8.48 -42.55 8.65
N ALA A 47 8.89 -43.75 9.05
CA ALA A 47 8.25 -45.00 8.63
C ALA A 47 7.11 -45.40 9.56
N GLU A 48 6.32 -46.40 9.16
CA GLU A 48 5.37 -47.05 10.08
C GLU A 48 6.14 -47.79 11.19
N GLY A 49 5.95 -47.37 12.44
CA GLY A 49 6.68 -47.87 13.60
C GLY A 49 7.62 -46.82 14.22
N ASP A 50 8.57 -47.26 15.04
CA ASP A 50 9.51 -46.37 15.72
C ASP A 50 10.61 -45.90 14.75
N THR A 51 10.80 -44.58 14.65
CA THR A 51 11.92 -43.96 13.92
C THR A 51 12.86 -43.33 14.93
N ALA A 52 14.17 -43.61 14.82
CA ALA A 52 15.19 -43.15 15.76
C ALA A 52 16.41 -42.56 15.03
N GLY A 53 17.26 -41.82 15.76
CA GLY A 53 18.49 -41.22 15.21
C GLY A 53 18.25 -39.90 14.46
N ILE A 54 17.17 -39.20 14.80
CA ILE A 54 16.93 -37.85 14.31
C ILE A 54 17.52 -36.89 15.34
N ASP A 55 18.79 -36.53 15.15
CA ASP A 55 19.50 -35.66 16.08
C ASP A 55 19.42 -34.20 15.61
N VAL A 56 19.08 -33.27 16.49
CA VAL A 56 19.14 -31.82 16.22
C VAL A 56 20.25 -31.23 17.07
N SER A 57 21.24 -30.63 16.41
CA SER A 57 22.27 -29.82 17.05
C SER A 57 21.68 -28.43 17.33
N MET A 58 21.84 -27.92 18.54
CA MET A 58 21.37 -26.59 18.91
C MET A 58 22.60 -25.77 19.32
N PRO A 59 23.15 -24.93 18.43
CA PRO A 59 24.21 -24.00 18.80
C PRO A 59 23.65 -22.95 19.77
N VAL A 60 24.55 -22.36 20.56
CA VAL A 60 24.19 -21.18 21.37
C VAL A 60 23.69 -20.09 20.43
N GLU A 61 22.66 -19.37 20.87
CA GLU A 61 22.10 -18.32 20.03
C GLU A 61 23.14 -17.27 19.67
N SER A 62 23.01 -16.75 18.46
CA SER A 62 23.67 -15.52 18.04
C SER A 62 22.70 -14.37 18.27
N LEU A 63 23.24 -13.20 18.58
CA LEU A 63 22.43 -12.01 18.86
C LEU A 63 22.68 -10.95 17.81
N LEU A 64 21.64 -10.22 17.43
CA LEU A 64 21.77 -8.98 16.68
C LEU A 64 21.27 -7.83 17.55
N VAL A 65 22.15 -6.88 17.83
CA VAL A 65 21.80 -5.66 18.57
C VAL A 65 22.01 -4.44 17.69
N GLY A 66 21.20 -3.41 17.89
CA GLY A 66 21.36 -2.16 17.18
C GLY A 66 20.40 -1.09 17.66
N ARG A 67 20.37 0.03 16.93
CA ARG A 67 19.50 1.17 17.23
C ARG A 67 18.94 1.81 15.96
N LEU A 68 17.69 2.26 16.00
CA LEU A 68 17.13 3.15 14.98
C LEU A 68 17.49 4.63 15.23
N PRO A 69 17.67 5.44 14.17
CA PRO A 69 18.00 6.85 14.31
C PRO A 69 16.82 7.67 14.84
N GLY A 70 17.13 8.73 15.56
CA GLY A 70 16.15 9.67 16.11
C GLY A 70 15.78 9.40 17.56
N ALA A 71 14.87 10.22 18.08
CA ALA A 71 14.37 10.15 19.45
C ALA A 71 12.84 10.04 19.51
N GLY A 72 12.21 9.72 18.37
CA GLY A 72 10.76 9.65 18.23
C GLY A 72 10.17 8.50 19.02
N PRO A 73 8.85 8.48 19.27
CA PRO A 73 8.21 7.31 19.83
C PRO A 73 8.34 6.16 18.83
N PHE A 74 9.07 5.11 19.21
CA PHE A 74 9.20 3.87 18.43
C PHE A 74 8.03 2.92 18.69
N GLU A 75 6.85 3.45 19.03
CA GLU A 75 5.66 2.65 19.28
C GLU A 75 5.32 1.82 18.04
N SER A 76 5.19 0.51 18.26
CA SER A 76 4.96 -0.49 17.19
C SER A 76 6.06 -0.57 16.13
N ALA A 77 7.22 0.10 16.33
CA ALA A 77 8.36 -0.08 15.47
C ALA A 77 8.97 -1.46 15.72
N SER A 78 9.36 -2.14 14.65
CA SER A 78 9.97 -3.47 14.73
C SER A 78 11.09 -3.61 13.71
N VAL A 79 12.06 -4.46 14.07
CA VAL A 79 13.14 -4.88 13.18
C VAL A 79 12.98 -6.37 12.99
N VAL A 80 13.00 -6.82 11.74
CA VAL A 80 12.87 -8.23 11.37
C VAL A 80 14.08 -8.60 10.54
N VAL A 81 14.74 -9.70 10.88
CA VAL A 81 15.76 -10.31 10.04
C VAL A 81 15.19 -11.50 9.30
N TYR A 82 15.58 -11.64 8.03
CA TYR A 82 15.30 -12.81 7.22
C TYR A 82 16.61 -13.52 6.89
N ASN A 83 16.63 -14.84 7.03
CA ASN A 83 17.78 -15.65 6.60
C ASN A 83 17.97 -15.58 5.07
N SER A 84 19.06 -16.17 4.58
CA SER A 84 19.52 -15.99 3.20
C SER A 84 18.49 -16.37 2.11
N ASP A 85 17.64 -17.37 2.37
CA ASP A 85 16.57 -17.82 1.47
C ASP A 85 15.19 -17.22 1.80
N ARG A 86 15.11 -16.41 2.86
CA ARG A 86 13.90 -15.77 3.40
C ARG A 86 12.82 -16.76 3.84
N SER A 87 13.18 -18.00 4.14
CA SER A 87 12.26 -19.00 4.68
C SER A 87 11.92 -18.75 6.14
N ILE A 88 12.83 -18.10 6.89
CA ILE A 88 12.68 -17.79 8.31
C ILE A 88 12.83 -16.28 8.54
N GLY A 89 11.90 -15.72 9.33
CA GLY A 89 11.93 -14.35 9.79
C GLY A 89 11.86 -14.30 11.31
N VAL A 90 12.82 -13.62 11.94
CA VAL A 90 12.85 -13.39 13.39
C VAL A 90 12.86 -11.90 13.62
N GLY A 91 12.09 -11.39 14.58
CA GLY A 91 12.00 -9.95 14.79
C GLY A 91 11.89 -9.55 16.25
N ALA A 92 12.21 -8.28 16.50
CA ALA A 92 12.13 -7.63 17.79
C ALA A 92 11.37 -6.32 17.69
N ILE A 93 10.69 -5.96 18.78
CA ILE A 93 10.10 -4.64 18.95
C ILE A 93 11.24 -3.67 19.33
N VAL A 94 11.17 -2.46 18.80
CA VAL A 94 12.12 -1.40 19.13
C VAL A 94 11.70 -0.73 20.43
N GLU A 95 12.64 -0.61 21.36
CA GLU A 95 12.45 0.02 22.66
C GLU A 95 12.23 1.54 22.53
N GLU A 96 11.73 2.18 23.60
CA GLU A 96 11.49 3.65 23.61
C GLU A 96 12.74 4.47 23.33
N ASP A 97 13.93 3.95 23.67
CA ASP A 97 15.20 4.61 23.37
C ASP A 97 15.73 4.31 21.95
N GLY A 98 14.97 3.57 21.15
CA GLY A 98 15.31 3.20 19.78
C GLY A 98 16.20 1.97 19.65
N THR A 99 16.59 1.34 20.75
CA THR A 99 17.40 0.11 20.72
C THR A 99 16.55 -1.12 20.45
N PHE A 100 17.17 -2.17 19.94
CA PHE A 100 16.52 -3.48 19.78
C PHE A 100 17.55 -4.60 19.95
N VAL A 101 17.07 -5.77 20.37
CA VAL A 101 17.84 -7.00 20.48
C VAL A 101 17.03 -8.11 19.82
N ILE A 102 17.60 -8.77 18.81
CA ILE A 102 17.04 -9.97 18.21
C ILE A 102 17.89 -11.15 18.69
N ASP A 103 17.23 -12.08 19.36
CA ASP A 103 17.80 -13.30 19.93
C ASP A 103 17.34 -14.54 19.15
N GLY A 104 17.79 -15.73 19.59
CA GLY A 104 17.45 -17.00 18.95
C GLY A 104 17.98 -17.20 17.53
N LEU A 105 18.94 -16.37 17.07
CA LEU A 105 19.46 -16.45 15.71
C LEU A 105 20.50 -17.57 15.58
N HIS A 106 20.47 -18.24 14.44
CA HIS A 106 21.59 -19.07 14.00
C HIS A 106 22.70 -18.18 13.44
N GLY A 107 23.97 -18.59 13.53
CA GLY A 107 25.06 -17.89 12.84
C GLY A 107 24.89 -17.98 11.32
N GLY A 108 25.05 -16.87 10.60
CA GLY A 108 24.83 -16.84 9.16
C GLY A 108 24.51 -15.48 8.57
N SER A 109 24.00 -15.49 7.35
CA SER A 109 23.75 -14.30 6.54
C SER A 109 22.28 -13.91 6.59
N TYR A 110 22.01 -12.65 6.99
CA TYR A 110 20.66 -12.15 7.18
C TYR A 110 20.40 -10.84 6.43
N THR A 111 19.16 -10.63 5.99
CA THR A 111 18.69 -9.32 5.51
C THR A 111 17.86 -8.65 6.59
N ILE A 112 18.12 -7.37 6.87
CA ILE A 112 17.41 -6.62 7.91
C ILE A 112 16.28 -5.82 7.26
N GLY A 113 15.06 -5.99 7.76
CA GLY A 113 13.89 -5.16 7.46
C GLY A 113 13.52 -4.31 8.68
N VAL A 114 13.21 -3.05 8.44
CA VAL A 114 12.71 -2.12 9.47
C VAL A 114 11.28 -1.74 9.14
N TYR A 115 10.41 -1.77 10.15
CA TYR A 115 9.02 -1.35 10.06
C TYR A 115 8.77 -0.31 11.15
N ALA A 116 8.85 0.98 10.81
CA ALA A 116 8.86 2.07 11.79
C ALA A 116 8.16 3.33 11.27
N THR A 117 7.06 3.17 10.52
CA THR A 117 6.31 4.29 9.93
C THR A 117 5.82 5.28 10.99
N GLY A 118 5.38 4.80 12.15
CA GLY A 118 4.96 5.63 13.29
C GLY A 118 6.07 6.50 13.89
N ALA A 119 7.34 6.09 13.72
CA ALA A 119 8.50 6.85 14.16
C ALA A 119 8.98 7.88 13.11
N GLY A 120 8.25 8.06 12.00
CA GLY A 120 8.66 8.94 10.90
C GLY A 120 9.82 8.38 10.07
N LEU A 121 10.00 7.06 10.08
CA LEU A 121 11.03 6.37 9.31
C LEU A 121 10.40 5.60 8.14
N VAL A 122 11.17 5.47 7.06
CA VAL A 122 10.78 4.64 5.91
C VAL A 122 10.89 3.18 6.32
N SER A 123 9.81 2.42 6.13
CA SER A 123 9.86 0.97 6.26
C SER A 123 10.51 0.35 5.02
N GLY A 124 11.38 -0.63 5.22
CA GLY A 124 12.05 -1.32 4.12
C GLY A 124 13.27 -2.12 4.54
N THR A 125 13.88 -2.76 3.55
CA THR A 125 15.13 -3.49 3.73
C THR A 125 16.30 -2.52 3.86
N VAL A 126 17.15 -2.76 4.85
CA VAL A 126 18.36 -1.99 5.10
C VAL A 126 19.51 -2.58 4.30
N ALA A 127 20.29 -1.70 3.66
CA ALA A 127 21.60 -2.04 3.13
C ALA A 127 22.68 -1.64 4.13
N GLY A 128 23.69 -2.48 4.32
CA GLY A 128 24.90 -2.16 5.07
C GLY A 128 25.70 -1.03 4.40
N ALA A 129 26.73 -0.55 5.10
CA ALA A 129 27.53 0.61 4.66
C ALA A 129 28.19 0.46 3.26
N GLY A 130 28.34 -0.77 2.76
CA GLY A 130 28.83 -1.08 1.40
C GLY A 130 27.74 -1.21 0.33
N GLY A 131 26.46 -1.11 0.70
CA GLY A 131 25.32 -1.40 -0.17
C GLY A 131 24.87 -2.87 -0.15
N ASP A 132 25.55 -3.72 0.60
CA ASP A 132 25.19 -5.13 0.77
C ASP A 132 23.92 -5.25 1.61
N LEU A 133 22.94 -6.00 1.12
CA LEU A 133 21.70 -6.28 1.86
C LEU A 133 21.87 -7.40 2.90
N ALA A 134 23.00 -8.10 2.84
CA ALA A 134 23.34 -9.24 3.69
C ALA A 134 24.27 -8.81 4.83
N PHE A 135 23.87 -9.14 6.06
CA PHE A 135 24.59 -8.93 7.30
C PHE A 135 25.03 -10.28 7.85
N GLU A 136 26.34 -10.45 8.03
CA GLU A 136 26.91 -11.67 8.59
C GLU A 136 26.87 -11.62 10.11
N VAL A 137 25.96 -12.40 10.70
CA VAL A 137 25.86 -12.60 12.14
C VAL A 137 26.82 -13.72 12.54
N PRO A 138 27.84 -13.45 13.38
CA PRO A 138 28.80 -14.46 13.79
C PRO A 138 28.11 -15.55 14.63
N PRO A 139 28.47 -16.83 14.45
CA PRO A 139 27.88 -17.91 15.23
C PRO A 139 28.25 -17.80 16.72
N GLU A 140 27.26 -18.03 17.58
CA GLU A 140 27.40 -18.05 19.05
C GLU A 140 27.95 -16.73 19.62
N ASP A 141 27.74 -15.62 18.91
CA ASP A 141 28.28 -14.31 19.25
C ASP A 141 27.27 -13.20 18.91
N THR A 142 27.57 -11.97 19.34
CA THR A 142 26.72 -10.80 19.12
C THR A 142 27.23 -9.94 17.97
N LEU A 143 26.39 -9.71 16.96
CA LEU A 143 26.59 -8.65 15.99
C LEU A 143 26.02 -7.33 16.53
N ASP A 144 26.88 -6.34 16.76
CA ASP A 144 26.45 -4.96 16.97
C ASP A 144 26.36 -4.24 15.61
N ALA A 145 25.14 -4.03 15.13
CA ALA A 145 24.85 -3.32 13.90
C ALA A 145 24.96 -1.79 14.05
N GLY A 146 25.16 -1.27 15.26
CA GLY A 146 25.21 0.15 15.55
C GLY A 146 23.89 0.85 15.20
N GLU A 147 24.00 2.06 14.62
CA GLU A 147 22.84 2.80 14.15
C GLU A 147 22.44 2.36 12.73
N ILE A 148 21.23 1.82 12.61
CA ILE A 148 20.65 1.36 11.35
C ILE A 148 20.04 2.56 10.62
N SER A 149 20.78 3.07 9.63
CA SER A 149 20.33 4.20 8.81
C SER A 149 19.18 3.79 7.88
N VAL A 150 17.97 4.24 8.21
CA VAL A 150 16.80 4.22 7.34
C VAL A 150 16.43 5.64 6.93
N GLY A 151 15.82 5.78 5.75
CA GLY A 151 15.39 7.09 5.25
C GLY A 151 14.36 7.74 6.17
N THR A 152 14.34 9.07 6.23
CA THR A 152 13.27 9.81 6.91
C THR A 152 12.01 9.79 6.05
N ALA A 153 10.91 9.33 6.61
CA ALA A 153 9.63 9.32 5.95
C ALA A 153 8.89 10.65 6.15
N GLY A 154 8.10 11.04 5.15
CA GLY A 154 7.08 12.05 5.30
C GLY A 154 5.75 11.44 5.74
N VAL A 155 4.75 12.30 5.85
CA VAL A 155 3.37 11.93 6.19
C VAL A 155 2.41 12.65 5.26
N LEU A 156 1.39 11.93 4.79
CA LEU A 156 0.21 12.53 4.15
C LEU A 156 -0.93 12.52 5.16
N ARG A 157 -1.57 13.67 5.39
CA ARG A 157 -2.73 13.79 6.29
C ARG A 157 -3.82 14.62 5.64
N GLY A 158 -5.00 14.55 6.22
CA GLY A 158 -6.08 15.44 5.87
C GLY A 158 -7.40 14.96 6.43
N THR A 159 -8.47 15.44 5.82
CA THR A 159 -9.83 15.05 6.15
C THR A 159 -10.56 14.51 4.94
N VAL A 160 -11.49 13.57 5.17
CA VAL A 160 -12.48 13.15 4.17
C VAL A 160 -13.85 13.58 4.69
N VAL A 161 -14.52 14.42 3.92
CA VAL A 161 -15.83 14.95 4.25
C VAL A 161 -16.80 14.79 3.10
N ASP A 162 -18.09 14.72 3.45
CA ASP A 162 -19.19 14.84 2.51
C ASP A 162 -19.11 16.20 1.79
N ARG A 163 -19.18 16.16 0.45
CA ARG A 163 -19.07 17.33 -0.42
C ARG A 163 -20.13 18.38 -0.12
N TYR A 164 -21.34 17.97 0.23
CA TYR A 164 -22.52 18.82 0.41
C TYR A 164 -22.72 19.24 1.87
N THR A 165 -22.60 18.30 2.80
CA THR A 165 -22.87 18.56 4.22
C THR A 165 -21.63 18.96 5.01
N SER A 166 -20.43 18.71 4.46
CA SER A 166 -19.14 18.80 5.17
C SER A 166 -19.09 17.97 6.46
N ALA A 167 -19.98 16.99 6.61
CA ALA A 167 -19.92 16.00 7.67
C ALA A 167 -18.70 15.08 7.45
N PRO A 168 -18.05 14.59 8.52
CA PRO A 168 -16.96 13.63 8.40
C PRO A 168 -17.45 12.31 7.83
N VAL A 169 -16.65 11.72 6.93
CA VAL A 169 -16.93 10.40 6.36
C VAL A 169 -16.06 9.38 7.08
N TYR A 170 -16.70 8.47 7.82
CA TYR A 170 -16.03 7.41 8.56
C TYR A 170 -15.96 6.12 7.74
N GLY A 171 -14.88 5.35 7.87
CA GLY A 171 -14.77 4.02 7.27
C GLY A 171 -14.30 4.01 5.81
N ALA A 172 -14.13 5.17 5.18
CA ALA A 172 -13.44 5.29 3.90
C ALA A 172 -11.96 4.92 4.03
N PHE A 173 -11.33 4.60 2.90
CA PHE A 173 -9.91 4.33 2.81
C PHE A 173 -9.24 5.39 1.94
N VAL A 174 -8.16 5.98 2.47
CA VAL A 174 -7.29 6.85 1.69
C VAL A 174 -6.07 6.05 1.29
N HIS A 175 -5.80 6.08 0.01
CA HIS A 175 -4.65 5.44 -0.61
C HIS A 175 -3.69 6.48 -1.16
N ALA A 176 -2.41 6.12 -1.21
CA ALA A 176 -1.39 6.87 -1.93
C ALA A 176 -0.48 5.90 -2.69
N GLU A 177 -0.52 5.95 -4.02
CA GLU A 177 0.40 5.19 -4.86
C GLU A 177 1.65 6.01 -5.17
N SER A 178 2.83 5.46 -4.88
CA SER A 178 4.11 6.04 -5.28
C SER A 178 4.26 6.01 -6.80
N ARG A 179 4.43 7.18 -7.44
CA ARG A 179 4.66 7.30 -8.89
C ARG A 179 5.98 6.68 -9.35
N SER A 180 6.91 6.43 -8.43
CA SER A 180 8.24 5.90 -8.75
C SER A 180 8.34 4.39 -8.61
N THR A 181 7.60 3.80 -7.66
CA THR A 181 7.70 2.38 -7.31
C THR A 181 6.40 1.60 -7.51
N GLY A 182 5.26 2.27 -7.68
CA GLY A 182 3.93 1.64 -7.68
C GLY A 182 3.49 1.10 -6.31
N ALA A 183 4.24 1.41 -5.25
CA ALA A 183 3.87 1.00 -3.90
C ALA A 183 2.62 1.78 -3.44
N VAL A 184 1.61 1.06 -2.96
CA VAL A 184 0.38 1.64 -2.42
C VAL A 184 0.42 1.62 -0.91
N PHE A 185 0.15 2.77 -0.30
CA PHE A 185 -0.01 2.94 1.14
C PHE A 185 -1.48 3.25 1.42
N THR A 186 -2.03 2.69 2.50
CA THR A 186 -3.46 2.80 2.84
C THR A 186 -3.65 3.21 4.30
N ALA A 187 -4.60 4.11 4.54
CA ALA A 187 -5.07 4.48 5.87
C ALA A 187 -6.59 4.47 5.89
N SER A 188 -7.17 4.02 7.00
CA SER A 188 -8.59 4.20 7.28
C SER A 188 -8.87 5.64 7.71
N VAL A 189 -10.05 6.14 7.37
CA VAL A 189 -10.56 7.41 7.86
C VAL A 189 -11.25 7.21 9.21
N GLU A 190 -10.83 8.00 10.20
CA GLU A 190 -11.34 7.97 11.56
C GLU A 190 -12.74 8.60 11.69
N ALA A 191 -13.39 8.41 12.84
CA ALA A 191 -14.77 8.84 13.06
C ALA A 191 -14.98 10.37 12.96
N ASP A 192 -13.92 11.15 13.13
CA ASP A 192 -13.92 12.61 12.94
C ASP A 192 -13.56 13.04 11.51
N GLY A 193 -13.43 12.08 10.59
CA GLY A 193 -13.09 12.29 9.18
C GLY A 193 -11.59 12.48 8.95
N ALA A 194 -10.75 12.42 9.97
CA ALA A 194 -9.31 12.57 9.81
C ALA A 194 -8.65 11.28 9.33
N TYR A 195 -7.57 11.41 8.55
CA TYR A 195 -6.72 10.30 8.18
C TYR A 195 -5.24 10.68 8.24
N ALA A 196 -4.37 9.68 8.41
CA ALA A 196 -2.92 9.86 8.36
C ALA A 196 -2.24 8.63 7.74
N LEU A 197 -1.41 8.90 6.73
CA LEU A 197 -0.52 7.97 6.05
C LEU A 197 0.93 8.29 6.42
N PRO A 198 1.44 7.83 7.57
CA PRO A 198 2.84 7.99 7.94
C PRO A 198 3.73 6.98 7.21
N GLY A 199 5.04 7.22 7.21
CA GLY A 199 6.01 6.27 6.67
C GLY A 199 6.22 6.35 5.16
N LEU A 200 5.75 7.43 4.51
CA LEU A 200 5.89 7.62 3.08
C LEU A 200 7.35 7.99 2.72
N PRO A 201 8.03 7.22 1.87
CA PRO A 201 9.29 7.67 1.28
C PRO A 201 9.16 9.03 0.59
N PRO A 202 10.22 9.86 0.56
CA PRO A 202 10.20 11.11 -0.19
C PRO A 202 9.92 10.85 -1.68
N GLY A 203 8.94 11.53 -2.26
CA GLY A 203 8.55 11.30 -3.64
C GLY A 203 7.22 11.92 -4.03
N GLU A 204 6.77 11.57 -5.24
CA GLU A 204 5.49 11.98 -5.81
C GLU A 204 4.48 10.84 -5.69
N TYR A 205 3.28 11.17 -5.26
CA TYR A 205 2.20 10.21 -5.02
C TYR A 205 0.95 10.53 -5.84
N ALA A 206 0.14 9.52 -6.11
CA ALA A 206 -1.23 9.63 -6.61
C ALA A 206 -2.20 9.24 -5.50
N PRO A 207 -2.71 10.19 -4.70
CA PRO A 207 -3.71 9.88 -3.70
C PRO A 207 -5.10 9.65 -4.32
N TRP A 208 -5.83 8.69 -3.76
CA TRP A 208 -7.27 8.57 -3.97
C TRP A 208 -7.96 8.15 -2.69
N VAL A 209 -9.26 8.39 -2.62
CA VAL A 209 -10.14 7.86 -1.58
C VAL A 209 -11.17 6.98 -2.27
N ASP A 210 -11.41 5.83 -1.67
CA ASP A 210 -12.52 4.96 -1.99
C ASP A 210 -13.26 4.56 -0.72
N TYR A 211 -14.44 4.00 -0.93
CA TYR A 211 -15.25 3.41 0.11
C TYR A 211 -15.61 2.00 -0.32
N THR A 212 -15.74 1.11 0.65
CA THR A 212 -16.29 -0.22 0.40
C THR A 212 -17.31 -0.47 1.48
N PRO A 213 -18.62 -0.46 1.15
CA PRO A 213 -19.67 -0.65 2.15
C PRO A 213 -19.48 -2.00 2.84
N ALA A 214 -19.53 -1.99 4.18
CA ALA A 214 -19.40 -3.21 4.97
C ALA A 214 -20.75 -3.93 5.11
N CYS A 215 -21.84 -3.17 5.03
CA CYS A 215 -23.22 -3.63 5.08
C CYS A 215 -24.03 -3.01 3.93
N ASP A 216 -25.09 -3.70 3.48
CA ASP A 216 -26.00 -3.22 2.42
C ASP A 216 -26.74 -1.89 2.74
N VAL A 217 -26.60 -1.37 3.96
CA VAL A 217 -27.22 -0.11 4.42
C VAL A 217 -26.19 1.02 4.58
N ASP A 218 -24.92 0.71 4.39
CA ASP A 218 -23.86 1.71 4.45
C ASP A 218 -23.92 2.53 3.15
N PRO A 219 -23.93 3.87 3.22
CA PRO A 219 -23.94 4.70 2.01
C PRO A 219 -22.65 4.46 1.24
N ASP A 220 -22.73 4.25 -0.08
CA ASP A 220 -21.55 4.29 -0.94
C ASP A 220 -21.18 5.74 -1.26
N TRP A 221 -19.94 5.91 -1.72
CA TRP A 221 -19.36 7.21 -2.01
C TRP A 221 -18.60 7.16 -3.30
N LEU A 222 -18.77 8.20 -4.12
CA LEU A 222 -17.95 8.36 -5.30
C LEU A 222 -16.47 8.49 -4.95
N ASN A 223 -15.68 7.63 -5.57
CA ASN A 223 -14.23 7.69 -5.51
C ASN A 223 -13.72 9.08 -5.92
N ARG A 224 -12.65 9.53 -5.25
CA ARG A 224 -12.01 10.82 -5.56
C ARG A 224 -10.51 10.65 -5.65
N TRP A 225 -9.95 11.13 -6.75
CA TRP A 225 -8.52 11.22 -6.98
C TRP A 225 -8.03 12.65 -6.80
N TYR A 226 -6.83 12.80 -6.25
CA TYR A 226 -6.24 14.10 -5.99
C TYR A 226 -6.14 14.99 -7.26
N PRO A 227 -6.46 16.30 -7.18
CA PRO A 227 -6.98 16.98 -6.00
C PRO A 227 -8.50 16.85 -5.81
N ASP A 228 -9.28 16.73 -6.89
CA ASP A 228 -10.75 16.56 -6.88
C ASP A 228 -11.22 16.04 -8.26
N ASN A 229 -10.78 14.83 -8.63
CA ASN A 229 -11.13 14.18 -9.90
C ASN A 229 -11.91 12.89 -9.68
N LEU A 230 -12.80 12.55 -10.62
CA LEU A 230 -13.57 11.30 -10.64
C LEU A 230 -12.79 10.10 -11.21
N THR A 231 -11.63 10.32 -11.82
CA THR A 231 -10.82 9.26 -12.42
C THR A 231 -9.34 9.50 -12.20
N ASP A 232 -8.55 8.42 -12.22
CA ASP A 232 -7.10 8.44 -12.09
C ASP A 232 -6.40 9.14 -13.27
N ALA A 233 -7.03 9.16 -14.45
CA ALA A 233 -6.50 9.75 -15.68
C ALA A 233 -6.14 11.23 -15.54
N PHE A 234 -6.82 11.95 -14.65
CA PHE A 234 -6.59 13.37 -14.36
C PHE A 234 -5.97 13.61 -12.98
N ALA A 235 -5.63 12.54 -12.25
CA ALA A 235 -5.03 12.64 -10.94
C ALA A 235 -3.68 13.35 -11.02
N ALA A 236 -3.53 14.46 -10.29
CA ALA A 236 -2.27 15.15 -10.17
C ALA A 236 -1.30 14.36 -9.27
N ALA A 237 -0.03 14.75 -9.29
CA ALA A 237 0.95 14.25 -8.34
C ALA A 237 0.98 15.14 -7.09
N LEU A 238 1.05 14.50 -5.91
CA LEU A 238 1.27 15.16 -4.63
C LEU A 238 2.68 14.85 -4.12
N SER A 239 3.45 15.90 -3.85
CA SER A 239 4.84 15.77 -3.40
C SER A 239 4.91 15.60 -1.88
N VAL A 240 5.63 14.58 -1.42
CA VAL A 240 5.93 14.33 -0.01
C VAL A 240 7.44 14.44 0.19
N ALA A 241 7.88 15.37 1.04
CA ALA A 241 9.29 15.57 1.36
C ALA A 241 9.76 14.67 2.51
N ALA A 242 11.07 14.45 2.62
CA ALA A 242 11.67 13.75 3.75
C ALA A 242 11.39 14.46 5.07
N GLY A 243 10.72 13.76 6.01
CA GLY A 243 10.27 14.36 7.27
C GLY A 243 9.22 15.45 7.11
N GLY A 244 8.68 15.62 5.89
CA GLY A 244 7.71 16.65 5.56
C GLY A 244 6.27 16.16 5.72
N GLU A 245 5.36 17.12 5.78
CA GLU A 245 3.92 16.89 5.80
C GLU A 245 3.30 17.35 4.48
N ALA A 246 2.54 16.47 3.85
CA ALA A 246 1.64 16.79 2.75
C ALA A 246 0.20 16.74 3.27
N VAL A 247 -0.63 17.66 2.77
CA VAL A 247 -2.04 17.76 3.18
C VAL A 247 -2.95 17.60 1.98
N TRP A 248 -3.97 16.76 2.12
CA TRP A 248 -5.07 16.68 1.15
C TRP A 248 -6.42 16.49 1.86
N ASP A 249 -7.27 17.50 1.76
CA ASP A 249 -8.65 17.42 2.23
C ASP A 249 -9.55 16.98 1.07
N ALA A 250 -10.04 15.74 1.13
CA ALA A 250 -10.89 15.15 0.10
C ALA A 250 -12.38 15.44 0.38
N ARG A 251 -13.14 15.66 -0.70
CA ARG A 251 -14.59 15.88 -0.67
C ARG A 251 -15.28 14.84 -1.55
N VAL A 252 -15.89 13.85 -0.93
CA VAL A 252 -16.60 12.77 -1.61
C VAL A 252 -18.10 13.07 -1.67
N ALA A 253 -18.74 12.65 -2.75
CA ALA A 253 -20.18 12.75 -2.90
C ALA A 253 -20.80 11.37 -2.64
N PRO A 254 -22.02 11.30 -2.08
CA PRO A 254 -22.72 10.03 -1.92
C PRO A 254 -23.09 9.44 -3.29
N ASP A 255 -23.15 8.11 -3.36
CA ASP A 255 -23.49 7.28 -4.53
C ASP A 255 -24.27 6.08 -4.02
N LEU A 256 -25.59 6.19 -3.85
CA LEU A 256 -26.35 5.23 -3.04
C LEU A 256 -26.53 3.88 -3.73
N ASP A 257 -26.57 3.85 -5.07
CA ASP A 257 -26.67 2.63 -5.86
C ASP A 257 -25.34 2.14 -6.46
N GLY A 258 -24.28 2.93 -6.35
CA GLY A 258 -22.92 2.56 -6.73
C GLY A 258 -22.68 2.61 -8.24
N ASP A 259 -23.48 3.38 -8.99
CA ASP A 259 -23.40 3.45 -10.44
C ASP A 259 -22.37 4.47 -10.98
N GLY A 260 -21.77 5.24 -10.06
CA GLY A 260 -20.75 6.23 -10.37
C GLY A 260 -21.30 7.64 -10.60
N MET A 261 -22.58 7.87 -10.32
CA MET A 261 -23.21 9.19 -10.28
C MET A 261 -23.42 9.68 -8.83
N ASP A 262 -23.68 10.97 -8.69
CA ASP A 262 -23.84 11.62 -7.39
C ASP A 262 -25.31 11.76 -7.06
N ASP A 263 -25.77 11.22 -5.92
CA ASP A 263 -27.19 11.22 -5.53
C ASP A 263 -27.84 12.61 -5.64
N VAL A 264 -27.09 13.65 -5.29
CA VAL A 264 -27.61 15.02 -5.33
C VAL A 264 -27.77 15.49 -6.76
N TRP A 265 -26.84 15.13 -7.65
CA TRP A 265 -26.95 15.44 -9.07
C TRP A 265 -28.10 14.69 -9.71
N GLU A 266 -28.25 13.40 -9.42
CA GLU A 266 -29.35 12.58 -9.95
C GLU A 266 -30.72 13.15 -9.56
N ALA A 267 -30.90 13.44 -8.27
CA ALA A 267 -32.13 14.04 -7.77
C ALA A 267 -32.41 15.44 -8.37
N GLU A 268 -31.37 16.25 -8.59
CA GLU A 268 -31.49 17.57 -9.23
C GLU A 268 -31.84 17.49 -10.72
N ASN A 269 -31.46 16.40 -11.40
CA ASN A 269 -31.71 16.15 -12.82
C ASN A 269 -32.89 15.20 -13.09
N GLY A 270 -33.61 14.77 -12.04
CA GLY A 270 -34.83 14.00 -12.16
C GLY A 270 -34.64 12.49 -12.38
N LEU A 271 -33.45 11.98 -12.06
CA LEU A 271 -33.14 10.56 -11.96
C LEU A 271 -33.45 10.04 -10.53
N ASP A 272 -33.28 8.74 -10.30
CA ASP A 272 -33.57 8.06 -9.04
C ASP A 272 -32.28 7.52 -8.40
N PRO A 273 -31.74 8.16 -7.33
CA PRO A 273 -30.47 7.75 -6.69
C PRO A 273 -30.43 6.34 -6.09
N GLU A 274 -31.56 5.62 -6.07
CA GLU A 274 -31.64 4.25 -5.57
C GLU A 274 -31.56 3.20 -6.69
N LEU A 275 -31.32 3.62 -7.94
CA LEU A 275 -31.40 2.76 -9.12
C LEU A 275 -30.25 3.03 -10.10
N ASP A 276 -29.34 2.06 -10.22
CA ASP A 276 -28.29 2.04 -11.26
C ASP A 276 -28.90 2.17 -12.66
N ASP A 277 -28.91 3.42 -13.13
CA ASP A 277 -29.45 3.87 -14.41
C ASP A 277 -28.40 4.63 -15.23
N ALA A 278 -27.14 4.66 -14.76
CA ALA A 278 -25.96 5.22 -15.43
C ALA A 278 -25.84 4.92 -16.94
N SER A 279 -26.35 3.76 -17.38
CA SER A 279 -26.31 3.31 -18.78
C SER A 279 -27.53 3.66 -19.63
N ASP A 280 -28.58 4.20 -19.01
CA ASP A 280 -29.80 4.61 -19.70
C ASP A 280 -29.60 5.96 -20.43
N ASP A 281 -30.45 6.19 -21.43
CA ASP A 281 -30.53 7.39 -22.27
C ASP A 281 -32.01 7.80 -22.32
N PRO A 282 -32.52 8.51 -21.29
CA PRO A 282 -33.94 8.78 -21.12
C PRO A 282 -34.53 9.71 -22.20
N ASP A 283 -33.70 10.58 -22.78
CA ASP A 283 -34.13 11.58 -23.75
C ASP A 283 -33.87 11.16 -25.23
N GLY A 284 -33.05 10.14 -25.44
CA GLY A 284 -32.75 9.53 -26.73
C GLY A 284 -31.76 10.31 -27.59
N ASP A 285 -30.90 11.14 -26.99
CA ASP A 285 -29.92 11.95 -27.71
C ASP A 285 -28.59 11.20 -28.01
N GLY A 286 -28.41 10.05 -27.37
CA GLY A 286 -27.29 9.13 -27.56
C GLY A 286 -26.14 9.28 -26.56
N PHE A 287 -26.28 10.11 -25.53
CA PHE A 287 -25.43 10.11 -24.33
C PHE A 287 -26.12 9.32 -23.21
N THR A 288 -25.35 8.60 -22.39
CA THR A 288 -25.92 7.95 -21.19
C THR A 288 -25.93 8.90 -19.99
N ASN A 289 -26.76 8.63 -18.99
CA ASN A 289 -26.81 9.41 -17.74
C ASN A 289 -25.40 9.66 -17.15
N LEU A 290 -24.55 8.63 -17.11
CA LEU A 290 -23.17 8.76 -16.63
C LEU A 290 -22.29 9.65 -17.51
N GLU A 291 -22.43 9.57 -18.83
CA GLU A 291 -21.69 10.44 -19.75
C GLU A 291 -22.12 11.90 -19.55
N GLU A 292 -23.40 12.14 -19.34
CA GLU A 292 -23.96 13.46 -19.06
C GLU A 292 -23.55 14.00 -17.69
N TYR A 293 -23.49 13.15 -16.66
CA TYR A 293 -22.92 13.50 -15.36
C TYR A 293 -21.47 14.00 -15.50
N LEU A 294 -20.64 13.26 -16.25
CA LEU A 294 -19.23 13.61 -16.49
C LEU A 294 -19.07 14.88 -17.34
N LEU A 295 -20.04 15.17 -18.23
CA LEU A 295 -20.06 16.36 -19.08
C LEU A 295 -20.75 17.57 -18.43
N GLY A 296 -21.50 17.34 -17.35
CA GLY A 296 -22.35 18.34 -16.70
C GLY A 296 -23.53 18.78 -17.57
N THR A 297 -24.14 17.85 -18.32
CA THR A 297 -25.37 18.07 -19.12
C THR A 297 -26.63 17.56 -18.39
N ASP A 298 -27.79 17.66 -19.03
CA ASP A 298 -29.10 17.35 -18.43
C ASP A 298 -29.66 16.07 -19.08
N PRO A 299 -29.79 14.95 -18.32
CA PRO A 299 -30.19 13.63 -18.81
C PRO A 299 -31.61 13.55 -19.38
N LEU A 300 -32.39 14.62 -19.23
CA LEU A 300 -33.76 14.70 -19.74
C LEU A 300 -33.88 15.70 -20.90
N SER A 301 -32.76 16.17 -21.46
CA SER A 301 -32.71 17.24 -22.46
C SER A 301 -31.79 16.97 -23.65
N THR A 302 -32.43 16.70 -24.80
CA THR A 302 -31.73 16.43 -26.08
C THR A 302 -30.90 17.60 -26.64
N ASP A 303 -30.90 18.76 -25.98
CA ASP A 303 -30.00 19.86 -26.26
C ASP A 303 -28.89 19.90 -25.18
N PRO A 304 -27.65 19.50 -25.50
CA PRO A 304 -26.54 19.48 -24.54
C PRO A 304 -26.09 20.87 -24.05
N ARG A 305 -26.81 21.93 -24.45
CA ARG A 305 -26.60 23.32 -24.02
C ARG A 305 -27.65 23.81 -23.02
N ASP A 306 -28.72 23.04 -22.79
CA ASP A 306 -29.75 23.37 -21.81
C ASP A 306 -29.33 23.04 -20.37
N ALA A 307 -28.17 22.40 -20.21
CA ALA A 307 -27.38 22.45 -18.98
C ALA A 307 -27.30 23.90 -18.50
N GLY A 308 -27.77 24.19 -17.28
CA GLY A 308 -27.94 25.52 -16.69
C GLY A 308 -26.69 26.42 -16.56
N CYS A 309 -25.68 26.30 -17.43
CA CYS A 309 -24.72 27.33 -17.76
C CYS A 309 -25.43 28.57 -18.33
N GLY A 310 -26.00 29.37 -17.42
CA GLY A 310 -26.70 30.61 -17.73
C GLY A 310 -25.84 31.61 -18.51
N CYS A 311 -25.85 31.52 -19.83
CA CYS A 311 -25.81 32.71 -20.68
C CYS A 311 -27.23 33.27 -20.75
N GLY A 312 -27.64 33.95 -19.67
CA GLY A 312 -28.98 34.49 -19.51
C GLY A 312 -29.45 35.30 -20.73
N THR A 313 -30.64 34.97 -21.19
CA THR A 313 -31.43 35.78 -22.11
C THR A 313 -31.81 37.09 -21.44
N SER A 314 -30.96 38.11 -21.52
CA SER A 314 -31.33 39.51 -21.29
C SER A 314 -30.30 40.46 -21.91
N GLY A 315 -30.65 41.04 -23.05
CA GLY A 315 -30.28 42.41 -23.44
C GLY A 315 -28.79 42.81 -23.52
N ALA A 316 -28.35 43.01 -24.76
CA ALA A 316 -27.19 43.78 -25.24
C ALA A 316 -25.86 43.03 -25.46
N PRO A 317 -25.17 43.28 -26.59
CA PRO A 317 -24.00 42.51 -26.99
C PRO A 317 -22.78 42.99 -26.20
N ARG A 318 -22.05 42.06 -25.60
CA ARG A 318 -20.65 42.26 -25.20
C ARG A 318 -19.81 41.22 -25.92
N LEU A 319 -18.91 41.71 -26.77
CA LEU A 319 -17.93 40.94 -27.53
C LEU A 319 -17.10 40.07 -26.59
N LEU A 320 -17.13 38.75 -26.80
CA LEU A 320 -16.12 37.81 -26.31
C LEU A 320 -15.01 37.67 -27.37
N PRO A 321 -13.72 37.55 -26.99
CA PRO A 321 -12.69 37.06 -27.89
C PRO A 321 -12.82 35.53 -28.03
N ALA A 322 -12.63 35.05 -29.26
CA ALA A 322 -12.96 33.71 -29.72
C ALA A 322 -12.18 32.57 -29.03
N CYS A 323 -12.92 31.52 -28.68
CA CYS A 323 -12.39 30.15 -28.54
C CYS A 323 -11.72 29.72 -29.86
N PHE A 324 -10.48 29.24 -29.78
CA PHE A 324 -9.80 28.57 -30.89
C PHE A 324 -9.82 27.07 -30.65
N LEU A 325 -10.64 26.39 -31.46
CA LEU A 325 -10.66 24.95 -31.66
C LEU A 325 -9.41 24.54 -32.47
N LEU A 326 -8.56 23.67 -31.95
CA LEU A 326 -7.43 23.11 -32.70
C LEU A 326 -7.72 21.66 -33.12
N LEU A 327 -8.25 21.53 -34.33
CA LEU A 327 -8.30 20.29 -35.10
C LEU A 327 -6.89 19.99 -35.67
N VAL A 328 -6.30 18.85 -35.29
CA VAL A 328 -5.04 18.38 -35.87
C VAL A 328 -5.34 17.52 -37.11
N LEU A 329 -5.10 18.09 -38.30
CA LEU A 329 -4.97 17.36 -39.56
C LEU A 329 -3.53 16.86 -39.72
N ALA A 330 -3.32 15.55 -39.60
CA ALA A 330 -2.06 14.90 -39.97
C ALA A 330 -1.98 14.77 -41.51
N ALA A 331 -1.21 15.65 -42.16
CA ALA A 331 -0.86 15.51 -43.57
C ALA A 331 0.59 15.01 -43.74
N ALA A 332 0.69 13.87 -44.42
CA ALA A 332 1.91 13.17 -44.81
C ALA A 332 2.98 14.08 -45.45
N ARG A 333 4.24 13.89 -45.05
CA ARG A 333 5.40 14.30 -45.85
C ARG A 333 6.16 13.08 -46.37
N ARG A 334 6.01 12.87 -47.68
CA ARG A 334 6.84 12.03 -48.55
C ARG A 334 8.32 12.31 -48.28
N ARG A 335 9.11 11.29 -47.91
CA ARG A 335 10.55 11.30 -48.16
C ARG A 335 10.81 10.58 -49.48
N LEU A 336 11.41 11.32 -50.41
CA LEU A 336 11.86 10.81 -51.69
C LEU A 336 12.93 9.73 -51.49
N ARG A 337 12.77 8.63 -52.25
CA ARG A 337 13.82 7.65 -52.51
C ARG A 337 14.91 8.29 -53.38
N CYS A 338 16.16 8.19 -52.96
CA CYS A 338 17.29 8.09 -53.87
C CYS A 338 17.93 6.73 -53.65
N SER A 339 18.02 5.97 -54.74
CA SER A 339 18.67 4.66 -54.85
C SER A 339 20.04 4.88 -55.52
N PHE A 340 21.10 4.28 -54.98
CA PHE A 340 22.36 3.93 -55.67
C PHE A 340 22.95 2.78 -54.84
N ILE A 341 22.72 1.52 -55.23
CA ILE A 341 23.54 0.64 -56.09
C ILE A 341 24.99 0.53 -55.58
N GLY A 342 25.34 -0.70 -55.17
CA GLY A 342 26.62 -1.05 -54.57
C GLY A 342 27.75 -1.39 -55.54
N MET A 343 28.92 -1.65 -54.96
CA MET A 343 29.81 -2.80 -55.15
C MET A 343 30.90 -2.72 -54.08
#